data_AF-X0ZL07-F1
#
_entry.id   AF-X0ZL07-F1
#
_cell.length_a   1.000
_cell.length_b   1.000
_cell.length_c   1.000
_cell.angle_alpha   90.00
_cell.angle_beta   90.00
_cell.angle_gamma   90.00
#
_symmetry.space_group_name_H-M   'P 1'
#
loop_
_entity.id
_entity.type
_entity.pdbx_description
1 polymer ?
#
loop_
_entity_poly.entity_id
_entity_poly.type
_entity_poly.pdbx_seq_one_letter_code
_entity_poly.pdbx_strand_id
1 'polypeptide(L)' 'MSGHSKWSTIKRKKGKVDAQRGKIFTKIIRVITVAARSGGGDPETNVKLKTAIQLAKESNMPNENIERAIKRGTGEADGV' A
#
# COMPACT_ATOMS: atom_id res chain seq x y z
N MET A 1 0.00 -24.13 35.69
CA MET A 1 -1.35 -23.60 35.33
C MET A 1 -1.19 -22.35 34.47
N SER A 2 -1.56 -22.46 33.19
CA SER A 2 -2.37 -21.48 32.47
C SER A 2 -1.89 -20.01 32.33
N GLY A 3 -0.62 -19.76 31.96
CA GLY A 3 -0.16 -18.42 31.56
C GLY A 3 -0.46 -18.03 30.10
N HIS A 4 -1.02 -18.95 29.31
CA HIS A 4 -1.33 -18.72 27.90
C HIS A 4 -2.70 -18.06 27.77
N SER A 5 -2.75 -16.75 27.95
CA SER A 5 -3.87 -15.97 27.43
C SER A 5 -3.90 -16.17 25.91
N LYS A 6 -4.90 -16.90 25.41
CA LYS A 6 -5.20 -17.09 23.98
C LYS A 6 -5.15 -15.74 23.26
N TRP A 7 -5.65 -14.70 23.93
CA TRP A 7 -5.61 -13.33 23.45
C TRP A 7 -4.18 -12.78 23.29
N SER A 8 -3.30 -12.94 24.28
CA SER A 8 -1.92 -12.45 24.20
C SER A 8 -1.14 -13.06 23.03
N THR A 9 -1.33 -14.35 22.75
CA THR A 9 -0.69 -15.02 21.59
C THR A 9 -1.26 -14.50 20.27
N ILE A 10 -2.58 -14.34 20.17
CA ILE A 10 -3.24 -13.78 18.97
C ILE A 10 -2.78 -12.35 18.73
N LYS A 11 -2.74 -11.50 19.77
CA LYS A 11 -2.28 -10.11 19.69
C LYS A 11 -0.87 -10.02 19.13
N ARG A 12 0.06 -10.83 19.66
CA ARG A 12 1.46 -10.84 19.19
C ARG A 12 1.59 -11.30 17.74
N LYS A 13 0.87 -12.37 17.37
CA LYS A 13 0.88 -12.90 15.99
C LYS A 13 0.31 -11.86 15.02
N LYS A 14 -0.83 -11.25 15.36
CA LYS A 14 -1.47 -10.21 14.55
C LYS A 14 -0.56 -8.99 14.38
N GLY A 15 0.04 -8.49 15.46
CA GLY A 15 0.97 -7.35 15.40
C GLY A 15 2.16 -7.58 14.47
N LYS A 16 2.73 -8.79 14.45
CA LYS A 16 3.81 -9.13 13.50
C LYS A 16 3.33 -9.10 12.04
N VAL A 17 2.15 -9.67 11.77
CA VAL A 17 1.56 -9.69 10.42
C VAL A 17 1.20 -8.28 9.96
N ASP A 18 0.62 -7.46 10.83
CA ASP A 18 0.25 -6.07 10.52
C ASP A 18 1.50 -5.23 10.23
N ALA A 19 2.58 -5.40 11.00
CA ALA A 19 3.85 -4.73 10.74
C ALA A 19 4.50 -5.15 9.41
N GLN A 20 4.37 -6.42 9.03
CA GLN A 20 4.83 -6.91 7.73
C GLN A 20 3.99 -6.34 6.59
N ARG A 21 2.66 -6.30 6.74
CA ARG A 21 1.73 -5.72 5.77
C ARG A 21 1.99 -4.22 5.58
N GLY A 22 2.24 -3.48 6.66
CA GLY A 22 2.60 -2.06 6.60
C GLY A 22 3.85 -1.82 5.73
N LYS A 23 4.90 -2.64 5.90
CA LYS A 23 6.11 -2.54 5.06
C LYS A 23 5.84 -2.81 3.58
N ILE A 24 4.98 -3.78 3.26
CA ILE A 24 4.57 -4.08 1.89
C ILE A 24 3.82 -2.88 1.30
N PHE A 25 2.89 -2.31 2.05
CA PHE A 25 2.11 -1.15 1.62
C PHE A 25 2.98 0.06 1.33
N THR A 26 3.94 0.38 2.20
CA THR A 26 4.88 1.49 1.96
C THR A 26 5.69 1.30 0.67
N LYS A 27 6.14 0.07 0.39
CA LYS A 27 6.88 -0.23 -0.85
C LYS A 27 6.00 -0.02 -2.08
N ILE A 28 4.78 -0.55 -2.07
CA ILE A 28 3.82 -0.43 -3.18
C ILE A 28 3.45 1.04 -3.42
N ILE A 29 3.14 1.80 -2.37
CA ILE A 29 2.85 3.24 -2.47
C ILE A 29 3.99 3.98 -3.16
N ARG A 30 5.25 3.70 -2.78
CA ARG A 30 6.41 4.35 -3.42
C ARG A 30 6.49 4.01 -4.91
N VAL A 31 6.23 2.76 -5.30
CA VAL A 31 6.22 2.34 -6.70
C VAL A 31 5.12 3.05 -7.48
N ILE A 32 3.89 3.13 -6.93
CA ILE A 32 2.76 3.85 -7.54
C ILE A 32 3.10 5.33 -7.73
N THR A 33 3.58 6.00 -6.68
CA THR A 33 3.91 7.43 -6.73
C THR A 33 5.01 7.73 -7.76
N VAL A 34 6.06 6.90 -7.84
CA VAL A 34 7.12 7.07 -8.84
C VAL A 34 6.60 6.82 -10.25
N ALA A 35 5.79 5.75 -10.44
CA ALA A 35 5.19 5.45 -11.74
C ALA A 35 4.29 6.61 -12.22
N ALA A 36 3.42 7.11 -11.35
CA ALA A 36 2.54 8.23 -11.62
C ALA A 36 3.29 9.54 -11.89
N ARG A 37 4.40 9.80 -11.18
CA ARG A 37 5.26 10.96 -11.45
C ARG A 37 5.94 10.90 -12.82
N SER A 38 6.38 9.71 -13.23
CA SER A 38 7.14 9.53 -14.47
C SER A 38 6.30 9.44 -15.75
N GLY A 39 5.05 8.99 -15.65
CA GLY A 39 4.23 8.67 -16.82
C GLY A 39 2.77 9.13 -16.71
N GLY A 40 2.47 10.05 -15.79
CA GLY A 40 1.11 10.54 -15.56
C GLY A 40 0.25 9.60 -14.72
N GLY A 41 -0.88 10.12 -14.25
CA GLY A 41 -1.80 9.43 -13.32
C GLY A 41 -2.78 8.47 -13.97
N ASP A 42 -2.74 8.32 -15.30
CA ASP A 42 -3.65 7.46 -16.03
C ASP A 42 -3.07 6.04 -16.20
N PRO A 43 -3.72 5.00 -15.63
CA PRO A 43 -3.26 3.62 -15.76
C PRO A 43 -3.32 3.05 -17.18
N GLU A 44 -4.16 3.59 -18.07
CA GLU A 44 -4.29 3.07 -19.43
C GLU A 44 -3.15 3.52 -20.35
N THR A 45 -2.59 4.69 -20.10
CA THR A 45 -1.42 5.22 -20.82
C THR A 45 -0.09 4.83 -20.16
N ASN A 46 -0.11 4.35 -18.90
CA ASN A 46 1.08 4.01 -18.13
C ASN A 46 1.06 2.55 -17.62
N VAL A 47 1.71 1.64 -18.36
CA VAL A 47 1.81 0.21 -18.00
C VAL A 47 2.48 -0.02 -16.64
N LYS A 48 3.46 0.81 -16.26
CA LYS A 48 4.12 0.72 -14.94
C LYS A 48 3.14 1.05 -13.82
N LEU A 49 2.27 2.03 -14.03
CA LEU A 49 1.22 2.37 -13.07
C LEU A 49 0.16 1.26 -12.98
N LYS A 50 -0.27 0.71 -14.11
CA LYS A 50 -1.22 -0.41 -14.17
C LYS A 50 -0.74 -1.64 -13.39
N THR A 51 0.51 -2.04 -13.60
CA THR A 51 1.13 -3.16 -12.87
C THR A 51 1.29 -2.87 -11.38
N ALA A 52 1.65 -1.64 -11.00
CA ALA A 52 1.74 -1.24 -9.59
C ALA A 52 0.37 -1.26 -8.88
N ILE A 53 -0.70 -0.84 -9.56
CA ILE A 53 -2.08 -0.89 -9.06
C ILE A 53 -2.53 -2.35 -8.90
N GLN A 54 -2.21 -3.22 -9.85
CA GLN A 54 -2.53 -4.63 -9.77
C GLN A 54 -1.88 -5.29 -8.54
N LEU A 55 -0.59 -5.03 -8.31
CA LEU A 55 0.14 -5.52 -7.14
C LEU A 55 -0.46 -5.00 -5.82
N ALA A 56 -0.95 -3.75 -5.81
CA ALA A 56 -1.64 -3.18 -4.66
C ALA A 56 -2.95 -3.91 -4.35
N LYS A 57 -3.75 -4.20 -5.37
CA LYS A 57 -5.01 -4.96 -5.25
C LYS A 57 -4.76 -6.39 -4.76
N GLU A 58 -3.75 -7.07 -5.29
CA GLU A 58 -3.33 -8.41 -4.84
C GLU A 58 -2.91 -8.42 -3.36
N SER A 59 -2.30 -7.32 -2.90
CA SER A 59 -1.93 -7.14 -1.50
C SER A 59 -3.10 -6.74 -0.58
N ASN A 60 -4.34 -6.69 -1.10
CA ASN A 60 -5.53 -6.19 -0.40
C ASN A 60 -5.36 -4.75 0.12
N MET A 61 -4.66 -3.90 -0.64
CA MET A 61 -4.58 -2.48 -0.33
C MET A 61 -5.94 -1.81 -0.61
N PRO A 62 -6.47 -0.97 0.30
CA PRO A 62 -7.68 -0.19 0.05
C PRO A 62 -7.52 0.73 -1.18
N ASN A 63 -8.57 0.84 -2.00
CA ASN A 63 -8.56 1.68 -3.20
C ASN A 63 -8.25 3.15 -2.89
N GLU A 64 -8.74 3.67 -1.77
CA GLU A 64 -8.44 5.03 -1.30
C GLU A 64 -6.93 5.30 -1.16
N ASN A 65 -6.16 4.31 -0.72
CA ASN A 65 -4.70 4.44 -0.58
C ASN A 65 -4.00 4.44 -1.94
N ILE A 66 -4.53 3.67 -2.90
CA ILE A 66 -4.03 3.62 -4.28
C ILE A 66 -4.27 4.99 -4.94
N GLU A 67 -5.49 5.49 -4.88
CA GLU A 67 -5.86 6.81 -5.41
C GLU A 67 -5.04 7.93 -4.79
N ARG A 68 -4.86 7.91 -3.46
CA ARG A 68 -4.01 8.90 -2.76
C ARG A 68 -2.56 8.84 -3.22
N ALA A 69 -2.03 7.64 -3.47
CA ALA A 69 -0.66 7.47 -3.97
C ALA A 69 -0.48 7.96 -5.42
N ILE A 70 -1.52 7.82 -6.25
CA ILE A 70 -1.58 8.35 -7.63
C ILE A 70 -1.62 9.88 -7.60
N LYS A 71 -2.56 10.47 -6.85
CA LYS A 71 -2.68 11.93 -6.67
C LYS A 71 -1.40 12.58 -6.15
N ARG A 72 -0.71 11.90 -5.22
CA ARG A 72 0.61 12.33 -4.74
C ARG A 72 1.69 12.26 -5.82
N GLY A 73 1.60 11.31 -6.74
CA GLY A 73 2.53 11.16 -7.85
C GLY A 73 2.32 12.20 -8.95
N THR A 74 1.07 12.55 -9.24
CA THR A 74 0.70 13.55 -10.27
C THR A 74 0.83 15.00 -9.80
N GLY A 75 0.99 15.25 -8.51
CA GLY A 75 1.06 16.59 -7.95
C GLY A 75 -0.30 17.20 -7.63
N GLU A 76 -1.41 16.46 -7.79
CA GLU A 76 -2.75 16.91 -7.38
C GLU A 76 -2.93 16.94 -5.86
N ALA A 77 -2.07 16.26 -5.12
CA ALA A 77 -1.95 16.43 -3.68
C ALA A 77 -0.83 17.43 -3.37
N ASP A 78 -1.12 18.72 -3.57
CA ASP A 78 -0.31 19.81 -3.04
C ASP A 78 -0.40 19.83 -1.51
N GLY A 79 0.75 19.72 -0.84
CA GLY A 79 0.94 20.17 0.54
C GLY A 79 1.03 19.10 1.64
N VAL A 80 2.27 18.62 1.86
CA VAL A 80 2.82 17.96 3.07
C VAL A 80 2.44 16.49 3.34
#